data_AF-C5KDJ2-F1
#
_entry.id   AF-C5KDJ2-F1
#
_cell.length_a   1.000
_cell.length_b   1.000
_cell.length_c   1.000
_cell.angle_alpha   90.00
_cell.angle_beta   90.00
_cell.angle_gamma   90.00
#
_symmetry.space_group_name_H-M   'P 1'
#
loop_
_entity.id
_entity.type
_entity.pdbx_description
1 polymer ?
#
loop_
_entity_poly.entity_id
_entity_poly.type
_entity_poly.pdbx_seq_one_letter_code
_entity_poly.pdbx_strand_id
1 'polypeptide(L)'
;MKADFIEVKGATYAGWDRDATGLTMANCPYFDDIINFAQKIECEFGGQYALSAVHEHSCSALLVRRGLQEAVWIDFDKFNEFVVDHYDKEESSLLMRVPFSEYSRALPDWAQSTSASLGMDPRHTRVTELTVEQLEARENAKAALRRF
;
A
#
# COMPACT_ATOMS: atom_id res chain seq x y z
N MET A 1 6.56 -20.89 -13.01
CA MET A 1 6.03 -19.54 -13.24
C MET A 1 6.48 -18.66 -12.07
N LYS A 2 6.91 -17.42 -12.30
CA LYS A 2 7.23 -16.46 -11.21
C LYS A 2 6.02 -15.56 -11.00
N ALA A 3 5.82 -15.08 -9.77
CA ALA A 3 4.76 -14.13 -9.47
C ALA A 3 4.99 -12.80 -10.21
N ASP A 4 3.91 -12.10 -10.55
CA ASP A 4 4.01 -10.75 -11.11
C ASP A 4 4.14 -9.68 -10.02
N PHE A 5 3.50 -9.94 -8.88
CA PHE A 5 3.43 -9.07 -7.72
C PHE A 5 3.79 -9.86 -6.45
N ILE A 6 4.49 -9.20 -5.53
CA ILE A 6 4.76 -9.71 -4.19
C ILE A 6 4.38 -8.60 -3.21
N GLU A 7 3.36 -8.84 -2.38
CA GLU A 7 3.05 -7.97 -1.25
C GLU A 7 3.79 -8.47 -0.01
N VAL A 8 4.53 -7.57 0.63
CA VAL A 8 5.07 -7.77 1.97
C VAL A 8 4.17 -7.00 2.93
N LYS A 9 3.55 -7.70 3.87
CA LYS A 9 2.61 -7.10 4.82
C LYS A 9 2.97 -7.43 6.25
N GLY A 10 3.00 -6.41 7.09
CA GLY A 10 3.23 -6.55 8.52
C GLY A 10 2.10 -7.31 9.21
N ALA A 11 2.47 -8.34 9.97
CA ALA A 11 1.52 -9.02 10.85
C ALA A 11 0.95 -8.03 11.87
N THR A 12 -0.37 -7.98 11.96
CA THR A 12 -1.08 -7.06 12.86
C THR A 12 -1.62 -7.82 14.06
N TYR A 13 -1.35 -7.32 15.27
CA TYR A 13 -1.90 -7.90 16.49
C TYR A 13 -3.40 -7.62 16.59
N ALA A 14 -4.22 -8.67 16.54
CA ALA A 14 -5.68 -8.58 16.56
C ALA A 14 -6.28 -8.57 17.98
N GLY A 15 -5.47 -8.48 19.05
CA GLY A 15 -5.97 -8.48 20.42
C GLY A 15 -6.48 -9.83 20.95
N TRP A 16 -6.49 -10.87 20.12
CA TRP A 16 -6.94 -12.21 20.52
C TRP A 16 -5.85 -12.99 21.27
N ASP A 17 -6.30 -14.05 21.94
CA ASP A 17 -5.57 -14.90 22.88
C ASP A 17 -4.08 -15.10 22.53
N ARG A 18 -3.21 -14.48 23.36
CA ARG A 18 -1.75 -14.48 23.15
C ARG A 18 -1.18 -15.89 23.15
N ASP A 19 -1.77 -16.78 23.92
CA ASP A 19 -1.30 -18.16 24.11
C ASP A 19 -1.56 -19.03 22.86
N ALA A 20 -2.51 -18.63 22.00
CA ALA A 20 -2.85 -19.37 20.78
C ALA A 20 -1.98 -18.98 19.57
N THR A 21 -1.49 -17.74 19.50
CA THR A 21 -0.78 -17.22 18.31
C THR A 21 0.69 -16.92 18.56
N GLY A 22 1.09 -16.65 19.80
CA GLY A 22 2.42 -16.10 20.13
C GLY A 22 2.67 -14.69 19.58
N LEU A 23 1.68 -14.08 18.91
CA LEU A 23 1.78 -12.74 18.34
C LEU A 23 1.51 -11.71 19.45
N THR A 24 2.41 -10.73 19.56
CA THR A 24 2.33 -9.65 20.52
C THR A 24 2.66 -8.34 19.82
N MET A 25 2.26 -7.21 20.39
CA MET A 25 2.69 -5.91 19.87
C MET A 25 4.22 -5.78 19.73
N ALA A 26 4.98 -6.49 20.57
CA ALA A 26 6.44 -6.45 20.54
C ALA A 26 7.07 -7.21 19.36
N ASN A 27 6.33 -8.13 18.72
CA ASN A 27 6.82 -8.89 17.56
C ASN A 27 6.08 -8.58 16.26
N CYS A 28 5.15 -7.62 16.30
CA CYS A 28 4.63 -6.99 15.09
C CYS A 28 5.71 -6.10 14.46
N PRO A 29 5.98 -6.24 13.15
CA PRO A 29 6.96 -5.40 12.48
C PRO A 29 6.43 -3.97 12.31
N TYR A 30 7.34 -3.01 12.40
CA TYR A 30 7.08 -1.62 12.04
C TYR A 30 7.23 -1.41 10.52
N PHE A 31 6.79 -0.26 10.04
CA PHE A 31 6.85 0.06 8.61
C PHE A 31 8.27 -0.04 8.03
N ASP A 32 9.27 0.49 8.74
CA ASP A 32 10.67 0.40 8.30
C ASP A 32 11.17 -1.04 8.23
N ASP A 33 10.70 -1.95 9.10
CA ASP A 33 11.04 -3.38 9.02
C ASP A 33 10.50 -3.99 7.72
N ILE A 34 9.30 -3.60 7.31
CA ILE A 34 8.67 -4.05 6.05
C ILE A 34 9.42 -3.51 4.83
N ILE A 35 9.82 -2.24 4.83
CA ILE A 35 10.62 -1.66 3.73
C ILE A 35 11.96 -2.36 3.62
N ASN A 36 12.67 -2.51 4.73
CA ASN A 36 13.97 -3.18 4.78
C ASN A 36 13.86 -4.64 4.32
N PHE A 37 12.80 -5.35 4.69
CA PHE A 37 12.57 -6.72 4.25
C PHE A 37 12.23 -6.80 2.76
N ALA A 38 11.40 -5.90 2.23
CA ALA A 38 11.09 -5.84 0.81
C ALA A 38 12.32 -5.55 -0.05
N GLN A 39 13.21 -4.65 0.39
CA GLN A 39 14.49 -4.39 -0.29
C GLN A 39 15.43 -5.59 -0.27
N LYS A 40 15.47 -6.35 0.84
CA LYS A 40 16.21 -7.63 0.87
C LYS A 40 15.66 -8.61 -0.16
N ILE A 41 14.33 -8.74 -0.27
CA ILE A 41 13.71 -9.57 -1.31
C ILE A 41 14.14 -9.10 -2.72
N GLU A 42 14.11 -7.80 -3.00
CA GLU A 42 14.59 -7.26 -4.29
C GLU A 42 16.03 -7.70 -4.61
N CYS A 43 16.93 -7.61 -3.62
CA CYS A 43 18.32 -8.06 -3.74
C CYS A 43 18.43 -9.58 -3.98
N GLU A 44 17.71 -10.40 -3.21
CA GLU A 44 17.73 -11.87 -3.32
C GLU A 44 17.23 -12.35 -4.69
N PHE A 45 16.27 -11.66 -5.28
CA PHE A 45 15.78 -11.96 -6.63
C PHE A 45 16.65 -11.36 -7.74
N GLY A 46 17.85 -10.84 -7.43
CA GLY A 46 18.79 -10.28 -8.40
C GLY A 46 18.21 -9.10 -9.16
N GLY A 47 17.39 -8.27 -8.50
CA GLY A 47 16.74 -7.12 -9.10
C GLY A 47 15.66 -7.47 -10.12
N GLN A 48 15.11 -8.69 -10.15
CA GLN A 48 13.99 -9.04 -11.04
C GLN A 48 12.67 -8.38 -10.64
N TYR A 49 12.57 -7.92 -9.39
CA TYR A 49 11.46 -7.14 -8.89
C TYR A 49 11.96 -5.75 -8.51
N ALA A 50 11.05 -4.79 -8.40
CA ALA A 50 11.31 -3.43 -7.95
C ALA A 50 10.25 -3.02 -6.92
N LEU A 51 10.69 -2.40 -5.82
CA LEU A 51 9.79 -1.81 -4.83
C LEU A 51 9.04 -0.63 -5.46
N SER A 52 7.77 -0.84 -5.80
CA SER A 52 7.01 0.10 -6.64
C SER A 52 6.00 0.93 -5.86
N ALA A 53 5.41 0.38 -4.80
CA ALA A 53 4.47 1.08 -3.93
C ALA A 53 4.68 0.70 -2.46
N VAL A 54 4.34 1.61 -1.57
CA VAL A 54 4.34 1.40 -0.12
C VAL A 54 3.07 2.00 0.45
N HIS A 55 2.57 1.44 1.55
CA HIS A 55 1.44 1.99 2.27
C HIS A 55 1.68 1.90 3.78
N GLU A 56 2.10 3.03 4.36
CA GLU A 56 2.54 3.10 5.76
C GLU A 56 1.43 2.70 6.73
N HIS A 57 0.20 3.14 6.48
CA HIS A 57 -0.95 2.95 7.38
C HIS A 57 -1.35 1.48 7.54
N SER A 58 -1.14 0.66 6.50
CA SER A 58 -1.39 -0.78 6.56
C SER A 58 -0.11 -1.60 6.65
N CYS A 59 1.04 -0.96 6.93
CA CYS A 59 2.35 -1.58 7.06
C CYS A 59 2.66 -2.54 5.90
N SER A 60 2.54 -2.06 4.65
CA SER A 60 2.74 -2.90 3.47
C SER A 60 3.63 -2.28 2.40
N ALA A 61 4.26 -3.15 1.61
CA ALA A 61 5.12 -2.83 0.49
C ALA A 61 4.80 -3.75 -0.69
N LEU A 62 4.80 -3.21 -1.90
CA LEU A 62 4.53 -3.93 -3.14
C LEU A 62 5.78 -3.96 -4.02
N LEU A 63 6.26 -5.18 -4.27
CA LEU A 63 7.30 -5.47 -5.24
C LEU A 63 6.64 -5.90 -6.55
N VAL A 64 7.03 -5.28 -7.65
CA VAL A 64 6.50 -5.55 -8.99
C VAL A 64 7.61 -6.12 -9.85
N ARG A 65 7.32 -7.18 -10.61
CA ARG A 65 8.27 -7.75 -11.58
C ARG A 65 8.65 -6.70 -12.61
N ARG A 66 9.96 -6.55 -12.89
CA ARG A 66 10.42 -5.55 -13.86
C ARG A 66 9.81 -5.79 -15.24
N GLY A 67 9.37 -4.71 -15.87
CA GLY A 67 8.62 -4.71 -17.12
C GLY A 67 7.10 -4.59 -16.96
N LEU A 68 6.58 -4.66 -15.73
CA LEU A 68 5.13 -4.53 -15.44
C LEU A 68 4.76 -3.23 -14.71
N GLN A 69 5.69 -2.31 -14.48
CA GLN A 69 5.44 -1.12 -13.65
C GLN A 69 4.38 -0.16 -14.23
N GLU A 70 4.13 -0.20 -15.54
CA GLU A 70 3.08 0.57 -16.21
C GLU A 70 1.68 -0.01 -16.01
N ALA A 71 1.57 -1.22 -15.44
CA ALA A 71 0.35 -1.99 -15.27
C ALA A 71 0.33 -2.54 -13.84
N VAL A 72 -0.04 -1.71 -12.87
CA VAL A 72 -0.02 -2.05 -11.42
C VAL A 72 -1.30 -1.61 -10.72
N TRP A 73 -1.79 -0.42 -11.04
CA TRP A 73 -2.97 0.16 -10.41
C TRP A 73 -4.23 -0.25 -11.14
N ILE A 74 -5.30 -0.55 -10.42
CA ILE A 74 -6.59 -0.95 -11.01
C ILE A 74 -7.28 0.29 -11.59
N ASP A 75 -7.61 0.25 -12.87
CA ASP A 75 -8.56 1.15 -13.50
C ASP A 75 -9.96 0.61 -13.22
N PHE A 76 -10.62 1.16 -12.20
CA PHE A 76 -11.91 0.66 -11.74
C PHE A 76 -13.02 0.80 -12.77
N ASP A 77 -12.97 1.82 -13.64
CA ASP A 77 -13.99 1.99 -14.67
C ASP A 77 -13.91 0.84 -15.68
N LYS A 78 -12.69 0.54 -16.15
CA LYS A 78 -12.44 -0.61 -17.03
C LYS A 78 -12.68 -1.95 -16.33
N PHE A 79 -12.27 -2.07 -15.08
CA PHE A 79 -12.51 -3.28 -14.29
C PHE A 79 -14.01 -3.55 -14.17
N ASN A 80 -14.82 -2.53 -13.90
CA ASN A 80 -16.27 -2.70 -13.80
C ASN A 80 -16.87 -3.12 -15.15
N GLU A 81 -16.46 -2.48 -16.25
CA GLU A 81 -16.90 -2.82 -17.60
C GLU A 81 -16.54 -4.26 -17.99
N PHE A 82 -15.29 -4.67 -17.78
CA PHE A 82 -14.79 -5.96 -18.30
C PHE A 82 -15.00 -7.13 -17.33
N VAL A 83 -14.99 -6.87 -16.03
CA VAL A 83 -15.01 -7.91 -14.99
C VAL A 83 -16.39 -7.97 -14.35
N VAL A 84 -16.87 -6.86 -13.77
CA VAL A 84 -18.13 -6.88 -13.00
C VAL A 84 -19.33 -7.14 -13.89
N ASP A 85 -19.46 -6.44 -15.02
CA ASP A 85 -20.62 -6.56 -15.92
C ASP A 85 -20.70 -7.91 -16.67
N HIS A 86 -19.62 -8.69 -16.64
CA HIS A 86 -19.52 -10.02 -17.26
C HIS A 86 -19.55 -11.16 -16.22
N TYR A 87 -19.53 -10.85 -14.92
CA TYR A 87 -19.51 -11.84 -13.84
C TYR A 87 -20.82 -12.61 -13.68
N ASP A 88 -21.95 -11.92 -13.78
CA ASP A 88 -23.27 -12.52 -13.53
C ASP A 88 -23.89 -13.21 -14.76
N LYS A 89 -23.27 -13.13 -15.94
CA LYS A 89 -23.88 -13.57 -17.21
C LYS A 89 -23.59 -15.03 -17.61
N GLU A 90 -23.21 -15.89 -16.67
CA GLU A 90 -22.67 -17.26 -16.92
C GLU A 90 -21.43 -17.31 -17.84
N GLU A 91 -20.92 -16.18 -18.30
CA GLU A 91 -19.64 -16.06 -19.02
C GLU A 91 -18.44 -15.99 -18.06
N SER A 92 -18.51 -16.70 -16.92
CA SER A 92 -17.42 -16.76 -15.93
C SER A 92 -16.11 -17.31 -16.51
N SER A 93 -16.16 -18.00 -17.65
CA SER A 93 -14.97 -18.40 -18.40
C SER A 93 -14.24 -17.25 -19.12
N LEU A 94 -14.92 -16.13 -19.43
CA LEU A 94 -14.31 -14.91 -19.98
C LEU A 94 -13.60 -14.09 -18.90
N LEU A 95 -14.08 -14.12 -17.67
CA LEU A 95 -13.42 -13.49 -16.53
C LEU A 95 -12.00 -14.00 -16.30
N MET A 96 -11.79 -15.30 -16.50
CA MET A 96 -10.46 -15.93 -16.47
C MET A 96 -9.58 -15.57 -17.68
N ARG A 97 -10.11 -14.83 -18.66
CA ARG A 97 -9.42 -14.48 -19.91
C ARG A 97 -9.05 -13.02 -20.05
N VAL A 98 -9.66 -12.10 -19.30
CA VAL A 98 -9.30 -10.67 -19.38
C VAL A 98 -7.94 -10.48 -18.72
N PRO A 99 -6.89 -10.16 -19.49
CA PRO A 99 -5.56 -9.95 -18.92
C PRO A 99 -5.57 -8.75 -17.98
N PHE A 100 -4.78 -8.81 -16.91
CA PHE A 100 -4.64 -7.69 -15.97
C PHE A 100 -4.29 -6.36 -16.66
N SER A 101 -3.54 -6.41 -17.76
CA SER A 101 -3.18 -5.24 -18.57
C SER A 101 -4.37 -4.46 -19.15
N GLU A 102 -5.54 -5.10 -19.33
CA GLU A 102 -6.71 -4.43 -19.93
C GLU A 102 -7.40 -3.47 -18.96
N TYR A 103 -7.33 -3.75 -17.66
CA TYR A 103 -7.95 -2.94 -16.60
C TYR A 103 -6.93 -2.42 -15.59
N SER A 104 -5.66 -2.34 -15.98
CA SER A 104 -4.61 -1.74 -15.16
C SER A 104 -3.99 -0.52 -15.82
N ARG A 105 -3.36 0.29 -14.98
CA ARG A 105 -2.66 1.53 -15.34
C ARG A 105 -1.45 1.72 -14.45
N ALA A 106 -0.63 2.72 -14.78
CA ALA A 106 0.51 3.11 -13.96
C ALA A 106 0.05 3.58 -12.57
N LEU A 107 0.93 3.40 -11.58
CA LEU A 107 0.73 3.95 -10.24
C LEU A 107 0.56 5.47 -10.32
N PRO A 108 -0.44 6.06 -9.65
CA PRO A 108 -0.45 7.51 -9.47
C PRO A 108 0.77 7.94 -8.64
N ASP A 109 1.27 9.15 -8.87
CA ASP A 109 2.51 9.64 -8.26
C ASP A 109 2.55 9.48 -6.74
N TRP A 110 1.41 9.75 -6.07
CA TRP A 110 1.29 9.64 -4.61
C TRP A 110 1.35 8.19 -4.08
N ALA A 111 1.12 7.18 -4.92
CA ALA A 111 1.18 5.77 -4.54
C ALA A 111 2.56 5.14 -4.79
N GLN A 112 3.45 5.84 -5.49
CA GLN A 112 4.79 5.33 -5.76
C GLN A 112 5.61 5.22 -4.46
N SER A 113 6.48 4.23 -4.39
CA SER A 113 7.36 3.98 -3.23
C SER A 113 8.28 5.16 -2.89
N THR A 114 8.57 6.02 -3.87
CA THR A 114 9.38 7.23 -3.74
C THR A 114 8.58 8.46 -3.31
N SER A 115 7.25 8.36 -3.22
CA SER A 115 6.40 9.48 -2.83
C SER A 115 6.52 9.82 -1.35
N ALA A 116 6.55 11.12 -1.04
CA ALA A 116 6.47 11.62 0.33
C ALA A 116 5.14 11.28 1.04
N SER A 117 4.08 10.95 0.31
CA SER A 117 2.78 10.56 0.88
C SER A 117 2.78 9.13 1.45
N LEU A 118 3.78 8.31 1.14
CA LEU A 118 3.91 6.92 1.61
C LEU A 118 2.62 6.09 1.41
N GLY A 119 2.02 6.25 0.23
CA GLY A 119 0.78 5.58 -0.18
C GLY A 119 -0.51 6.23 0.34
N MET A 120 -0.45 7.36 1.04
CA MET A 120 -1.64 8.09 1.44
C MET A 120 -2.27 8.78 0.23
N ASP A 121 -3.54 8.49 -0.03
CA ASP A 121 -4.32 9.18 -1.05
C ASP A 121 -4.41 10.68 -0.71
N PRO A 122 -4.13 11.60 -1.65
CA PRO A 122 -4.23 13.05 -1.43
C PRO A 122 -5.60 13.54 -0.97
N ARG A 123 -6.67 12.77 -1.24
CA ARG A 123 -8.03 13.05 -0.79
C ARG A 123 -8.24 12.70 0.68
N HIS A 124 -7.36 11.88 1.26
CA HIS A 124 -7.39 11.51 2.66
C HIS A 124 -6.48 12.42 3.46
N THR A 125 -6.98 12.89 4.60
CA THR A 125 -6.20 13.72 5.53
C THR A 125 -5.82 12.89 6.74
N ARG A 126 -4.54 12.88 7.13
CA ARG A 126 -4.13 12.30 8.40
C ARG A 126 -4.75 13.10 9.54
N VAL A 127 -5.45 12.40 10.42
CA VAL A 127 -5.97 12.98 11.65
C VAL A 127 -5.06 12.52 12.78
N THR A 128 -4.43 13.49 13.44
CA THR A 128 -3.70 13.23 14.69
C THR A 128 -4.55 13.75 15.82
N GLU A 129 -4.96 12.88 16.74
CA GLU A 129 -5.51 13.33 18.02
C GLU A 129 -4.37 13.94 18.83
N LEU A 130 -4.48 15.25 19.07
CA LEU A 130 -3.54 16.01 19.86
C LEU A 130 -4.11 16.15 21.27
N THR A 131 -3.26 16.02 22.28
CA THR A 131 -3.64 16.43 23.64
C THR A 131 -3.94 17.93 23.66
N VAL A 132 -4.66 18.39 24.69
CA VAL A 132 -4.94 19.83 24.88
C VAL A 132 -3.63 20.64 24.86
N GLU A 133 -2.60 20.17 25.57
CA GLU A 133 -1.26 20.81 25.56
C GLU A 133 -0.64 20.87 24.16
N GLN A 134 -0.75 19.80 23.37
CA GLN A 134 -0.22 19.78 22.01
C GLN A 134 -0.99 20.70 21.06
N LEU A 135 -2.31 20.85 21.25
CA LEU A 135 -3.13 21.81 20.52
C LEU A 135 -2.71 23.25 20.85
N GLU A 136 -2.57 23.57 22.13
CA GLU A 136 -2.15 24.89 22.60
C GLU A 136 -0.76 25.25 22.07
N ALA A 137 0.20 24.32 22.13
CA ALA A 137 1.54 24.52 21.57
C ALA A 137 1.52 24.79 20.06
N ARG A 138 0.70 24.06 19.30
CA ARG A 138 0.56 24.24 17.85
C ARG A 138 -0.05 25.60 17.49
N GLU A 139 -1.08 26.03 18.20
CA GLU A 139 -1.72 27.33 17.97
C GLU A 139 -0.79 28.49 18.34
N ASN A 140 -0.04 28.38 19.44
CA ASN A 140 0.99 29.36 19.81
C ASN A 140 2.08 29.48 18.74
N ALA A 141 2.56 28.36 18.19
CA ALA A 141 3.55 28.36 17.11
C ALA A 141 3.01 29.04 15.83
N LYS A 142 1.76 28.76 15.45
CA LYS A 142 1.10 29.42 14.31
C LYS A 142 0.94 30.93 14.53
N ALA A 143 0.56 31.35 15.73
CA ALA A 143 0.41 32.76 16.06
C ALA A 143 1.74 33.53 16.00
N ALA A 144 2.84 32.90 16.43
CA ALA A 144 4.18 33.47 16.33
C ALA A 144 4.63 33.64 14.86
N LEU A 145 4.35 32.65 14.01
CA LEU A 145 4.66 32.70 12.56
C LEU A 145 3.88 33.77 11.79
N ARG A 146 2.68 34.14 12.23
CA ARG A 146 1.86 35.20 11.62
C ARG A 146 2.27 36.63 12.01
N ARG A 147 3.23 36.77 12.94
CA ARG A 147 3.76 38.07 13.40
C ARG A 147 5.03 38.50 12.66
N PHE A 148 5.48 37.68 11.71
CA PHE A 148 6.52 37.99 10.74
C PHE A 148 5.90 38.06 9.33
#